data_AF-A0A3D1YG41-F1
#
_entry.id   AF-A0A3D1YG41-F1
#
_cell.length_a   1.000
_cell.length_b   1.000
_cell.length_c   1.000
_cell.angle_alpha   90.00
_cell.angle_beta   90.00
_cell.angle_gamma   90.00
#
_symmetry.space_group_name_H-M   'P 1'
#
loop_
_entity.id
_entity.type
_entity.pdbx_description
1 polymer ?
#
loop_
_entity_poly.entity_id
_entity_poly.type
_entity_poly.pdbx_seq_one_letter_code
_entity_poly.pdbx_strand_id
1 'polypeptide(L)'
;MNDTHLAIGCYPGGSSFKVLELSSLSAPSYQTVPGQDCPSEVSFNEKGLFIPSDDKIIGWNSISDALAGSSPTMSFGGRTDKTNMGTKMASGISWDGYHFWVGEYKFSNRLLGFLPSK
;
A
#
# COMPACT_ATOMS: atom_id res chain seq x y z
N MET A 1 7.75 3.32 -13.17
CA MET A 1 8.78 3.54 -12.12
C MET A 1 9.80 2.42 -12.29
N ASN A 2 11.10 2.66 -12.10
CA ASN A 2 12.05 1.54 -12.01
C ASN A 2 11.91 0.97 -10.60
N ASP A 3 11.65 -0.32 -10.47
CA ASP A 3 11.52 -0.99 -9.18
C ASP A 3 12.88 -0.93 -8.47
N THR A 4 13.06 0.07 -7.60
CA THR A 4 14.30 0.27 -6.84
C THR A 4 14.21 -0.28 -5.42
N HIS A 5 13.01 -0.66 -4.98
CA HIS A 5 12.75 -1.11 -3.62
C HIS A 5 11.96 -2.42 -3.61
N LEU A 6 12.25 -3.25 -2.62
CA LEU A 6 11.51 -4.45 -2.28
C LEU A 6 10.87 -4.25 -0.91
N ALA A 7 9.55 -4.45 -0.83
CA ALA A 7 8.87 -4.61 0.44
C ALA A 7 8.85 -6.09 0.82
N ILE A 8 9.22 -6.38 2.06
CA ILE A 8 9.22 -7.72 2.64
C ILE A 8 8.10 -7.75 3.66
N GLY A 9 7.03 -8.46 3.31
CA GLY A 9 5.88 -8.68 4.16
C GLY A 9 6.17 -9.62 5.33
N CYS A 10 5.16 -9.79 6.16
CA CYS A 10 5.22 -10.49 7.43
C CYS A 10 3.98 -11.36 7.51
N TYR A 11 4.18 -12.66 7.72
CA TYR A 11 3.11 -13.64 7.81
C TYR A 11 3.05 -14.24 9.22
N PRO A 12 1.86 -14.39 9.83
CA PRO A 12 0.52 -14.03 9.33
C PRO A 12 0.13 -12.55 9.55
N GLY A 13 1.06 -11.73 10.04
CA GLY A 13 0.91 -10.31 10.33
C GLY A 13 2.12 -9.81 11.11
N GLY A 14 2.11 -8.56 11.57
CA GLY A 14 3.20 -7.97 12.34
C GLY A 14 3.02 -6.47 12.55
N SER A 15 3.81 -5.88 13.44
CA SER A 15 3.75 -4.45 13.78
C SER A 15 4.52 -3.53 12.83
N SER A 16 5.08 -4.07 11.74
CA SER A 16 5.78 -3.33 10.68
C SER A 16 6.12 -4.27 9.53
N PHE A 17 6.43 -3.70 8.37
CA PHE A 17 7.04 -4.39 7.23
C PHE A 17 8.40 -3.77 6.90
N LYS A 18 9.28 -4.55 6.29
CA LYS A 18 10.62 -4.09 5.91
C LYS A 18 10.65 -3.62 4.48
N VAL A 19 11.45 -2.60 4.23
CA VAL A 19 11.78 -2.09 2.89
C VAL A 19 13.29 -2.19 2.72
N LEU A 20 13.69 -2.68 1.54
CA LEU A 20 15.08 -2.80 1.12
C LEU A 20 15.26 -2.08 -0.21
N GLU A 21 16.30 -1.26 -0.32
CA GLU A 21 16.72 -0.71 -1.61
C GLU A 21 17.53 -1.76 -2.37
N LEU A 22 17.12 -2.09 -3.60
CA LEU A 22 17.72 -3.16 -4.40
C LEU A 22 19.17 -2.87 -4.78
N SER A 23 19.57 -1.61 -4.84
CA SER A 23 20.97 -1.21 -5.05
C SER A 23 21.90 -1.65 -3.91
N SER A 24 21.35 -1.89 -2.71
CA SER A 24 22.10 -2.24 -1.51
C SER A 24 22.23 -3.75 -1.26
N LEU A 25 21.83 -4.61 -2.20
CA LEU A 25 21.76 -6.07 -1.99
C LEU A 25 23.07 -6.73 -1.55
N SER A 26 24.23 -6.17 -1.88
CA SER A 26 25.54 -6.68 -1.43
C SER A 26 25.84 -6.43 0.04
N ALA A 27 25.16 -5.46 0.66
CA ALA A 27 25.28 -5.08 2.07
C ALA A 27 23.93 -4.51 2.56
N PRO A 28 22.90 -5.37 2.73
CA PRO A 28 21.52 -4.93 2.87
C PRO A 28 21.29 -4.18 4.18
N SER A 29 20.64 -3.02 4.08
CA SER A 29 20.07 -2.30 5.22
C SER A 29 18.55 -2.28 5.08
N TYR A 30 17.87 -2.77 6.12
CA TYR A 30 16.41 -2.83 6.15
C TYR A 30 15.85 -1.64 6.91
N GLN A 31 14.88 -0.96 6.32
CA GLN A 31 14.14 0.10 6.97
C GLN A 31 12.69 -0.33 7.19
N THR A 32 12.01 0.26 8.17
CA THR A 32 10.60 0.02 8.45
C THR A 32 9.82 1.31 8.27
N VAL A 33 8.62 1.25 7.71
CA VAL A 33 7.72 2.41 7.66
C VAL A 33 7.14 2.62 9.07
N PRO A 34 7.42 3.75 9.75
CA PRO A 34 6.99 3.96 11.13
C PRO A 34 5.46 4.00 11.27
N GLY A 35 4.95 3.41 12.35
CA GLY A 35 3.53 3.50 12.72
C GLY A 35 2.56 2.75 11.79
N GLN A 36 3.07 1.88 10.92
CA GLN A 36 2.25 1.03 10.05
C GLN A 36 2.38 -0.43 10.46
N ASP A 37 1.25 -1.11 10.61
CA ASP A 37 1.24 -2.56 10.72
C ASP A 37 1.64 -3.20 9.39
N CYS A 38 1.90 -4.51 9.43
CA CYS A 38 2.22 -5.28 8.24
C CYS A 38 1.00 -5.35 7.30
N PRO A 39 1.09 -4.76 6.10
CA PRO A 39 0.00 -4.81 5.16
C PRO A 39 -0.05 -6.18 4.46
N SER A 40 -1.22 -6.55 3.97
CA SER A 40 -1.40 -7.77 3.17
C SER A 40 -0.74 -7.67 1.79
N GLU A 41 -0.56 -6.45 1.27
CA GLU A 41 0.13 -6.18 0.02
C GLU A 41 0.75 -4.78 0.02
N VAL A 42 1.76 -4.56 -0.83
CA VAL A 42 2.43 -3.27 -1.01
C VAL A 42 2.53 -2.99 -2.50
N SER A 43 2.17 -1.77 -2.92
CA SER A 43 2.35 -1.31 -4.29
C SER A 43 3.34 -0.16 -4.35
N PHE A 44 4.42 -0.38 -5.09
CA PHE A 44 5.29 0.67 -5.61
C PHE A 44 4.89 0.95 -7.05
N ASN A 45 4.57 2.20 -7.38
CA ASN A 45 4.24 2.61 -8.74
C ASN A 45 4.54 4.09 -8.94
N GLU A 46 4.33 4.63 -10.14
CA GLU A 46 4.64 6.04 -10.46
C GLU A 46 3.88 7.09 -9.63
N LYS A 47 2.85 6.71 -8.87
CA LYS A 47 2.16 7.59 -7.93
C LYS A 47 2.79 7.57 -6.53
N GLY A 48 3.63 6.56 -6.22
CA GLY A 48 4.35 6.43 -4.95
C GLY A 48 4.21 5.05 -4.29
N LEU A 49 4.14 5.04 -2.96
CA LEU A 49 3.94 3.85 -2.13
C LEU A 49 2.50 3.78 -1.64
N PHE A 50 1.85 2.63 -1.80
CA PHE A 50 0.48 2.39 -1.32
C PHE A 50 0.39 1.08 -0.55
N ILE A 51 -0.42 1.09 0.51
CA ILE A 51 -0.72 -0.08 1.33
C ILE A 51 -2.20 -0.11 1.72
N PRO A 52 -2.80 -1.30 1.89
CA PRO A 52 -4.07 -1.45 2.60
C PRO A 52 -3.94 -1.06 4.08
N SER A 53 -4.96 -0.40 4.61
CA SER A 53 -5.10 -0.04 6.01
C SER A 53 -6.58 -0.12 6.38
N ASP A 54 -6.97 -1.18 7.10
CA ASP A 54 -8.37 -1.50 7.43
C ASP A 54 -9.31 -1.49 6.21
N ASP A 55 -10.28 -0.60 6.21
CA ASP A 55 -11.31 -0.41 5.19
C ASP A 55 -10.91 0.68 4.18
N LYS A 56 -9.61 0.91 3.96
CA LYS A 56 -9.09 1.89 2.98
C LYS A 56 -7.73 1.48 2.43
N ILE A 57 -7.33 2.16 1.36
CA ILE A 57 -5.95 2.20 0.89
C ILE A 57 -5.38 3.55 1.28
N ILE A 58 -4.17 3.58 1.81
CA ILE A 58 -3.41 4.80 2.08
C ILE A 58 -2.12 4.82 1.26
N GLY A 59 -1.58 6.00 0.99
CA GLY A 59 -0.33 6.12 0.26
C GLY A 59 0.44 7.42 0.46
N TRP A 60 1.70 7.36 0.06
CA TRP A 60 2.67 8.45 0.08
C TRP A 60 3.16 8.73 -1.33
N ASN A 61 3.48 9.99 -1.63
CA ASN A 61 4.06 10.37 -2.92
C ASN A 61 5.44 9.72 -3.18
N SER A 62 6.15 9.34 -2.12
CA SER A 62 7.44 8.65 -2.23
C SER A 62 7.68 7.68 -1.08
N ILE A 63 8.55 6.69 -1.32
CA ILE A 63 9.08 5.79 -0.29
C ILE A 63 9.85 6.58 0.80
N SER A 64 10.56 7.64 0.41
CA SER A 64 11.32 8.48 1.34
C SER A 64 10.41 9.15 2.37
N ASP A 65 9.27 9.68 1.94
CA ASP A 65 8.30 10.31 2.84
C ASP A 65 7.75 9.31 3.85
N ALA A 66 7.43 8.09 3.39
CA ALA A 66 6.94 7.00 4.22
C ALA A 66 7.99 6.57 5.26
N LEU A 67 9.24 6.35 4.83
CA LEU A 67 10.34 5.96 5.72
C LEU A 67 10.69 7.05 6.74
N ALA A 68 10.52 8.32 6.38
CA ALA A 68 10.70 9.46 7.30
C ALA A 68 9.56 9.58 8.33
N GLY A 69 8.51 8.76 8.24
CA GLY A 69 7.36 8.80 9.16
C GLY A 69 6.38 9.93 8.85
N SER A 70 6.38 10.45 7.62
CA SER A 70 5.37 11.42 7.20
C SER A 70 3.98 10.79 7.18
N SER A 71 2.94 11.60 7.40
CA SER A 71 1.56 11.13 7.23
C SER A 71 1.26 10.78 5.76
N PRO A 72 0.42 9.76 5.49
CA PRO A 72 -0.04 9.47 4.13
C PRO A 72 -0.72 10.69 3.50
N THR A 73 -0.44 10.94 2.23
CA THR A 73 -1.00 12.08 1.47
C THR A 73 -2.17 11.67 0.58
N MET A 74 -2.40 10.37 0.41
CA MET A 74 -3.50 9.81 -0.40
C MET A 74 -4.28 8.78 0.41
N SER A 75 -5.59 8.76 0.23
CA SER A 75 -6.49 7.78 0.84
C SER A 75 -7.69 7.51 -0.07
N PHE A 76 -7.97 6.23 -0.34
CA PHE A 76 -9.11 5.79 -1.14
C PHE A 76 -9.94 4.78 -0.36
N GLY A 77 -11.26 4.81 -0.53
CA GLY A 77 -12.14 3.98 0.27
C GLY A 77 -12.48 4.62 1.63
N GLY A 78 -12.55 3.81 2.68
CA GLY A 78 -12.82 4.24 4.06
C GLY A 78 -14.30 4.21 4.45
N ARG A 79 -15.19 4.01 3.48
CA ARG A 79 -16.62 3.73 3.71
C ARG A 79 -16.86 2.25 3.47
N THR A 80 -17.67 1.62 4.34
CA THR A 80 -18.05 0.20 4.20
C THR A 80 -19.35 0.01 3.43
N ASP A 81 -19.87 1.08 2.83
CA ASP A 81 -20.99 0.99 1.89
C ASP A 81 -20.53 0.34 0.58
N LYS A 82 -21.44 -0.36 -0.09
CA LYS A 82 -21.12 -1.10 -1.33
C LYS A 82 -21.04 -0.18 -2.56
N THR A 83 -20.65 1.09 -2.37
CA THR A 83 -20.45 2.05 -3.45
C THR A 83 -19.10 1.83 -4.15
N ASN A 84 -18.85 2.57 -5.22
CA ASN A 84 -17.56 2.63 -5.91
C ASN A 84 -16.51 3.49 -5.18
N MET A 85 -16.90 4.17 -4.09
CA MET A 85 -16.01 4.96 -3.24
C MET A 85 -15.76 4.29 -1.88
N GLY A 86 -16.44 3.18 -1.58
CA GLY A 86 -16.27 2.41 -0.36
C GLY A 86 -15.41 1.17 -0.58
N THR A 87 -14.63 0.77 0.42
CA THR A 87 -13.94 -0.53 0.46
C THR A 87 -14.05 -1.11 1.86
N LYS A 88 -14.08 -2.43 1.98
CA LYS A 88 -14.17 -3.17 3.23
C LYS A 88 -13.15 -4.30 3.25
N MET A 89 -12.26 -4.28 4.24
CA MET A 89 -11.12 -5.20 4.32
C MET A 89 -10.34 -5.23 3.00
N ALA A 90 -9.81 -4.06 2.64
CA ALA A 90 -8.95 -3.94 1.48
C ALA A 90 -7.74 -4.86 1.66
N SER A 91 -7.38 -5.62 0.63
CA SER A 91 -6.25 -6.54 0.71
C SER A 91 -5.40 -6.49 -0.54
N GLY A 92 -5.96 -6.89 -1.68
CA GLY A 92 -5.21 -6.89 -2.93
C GLY A 92 -5.12 -5.46 -3.48
N ILE A 93 -3.94 -5.01 -3.90
CA ILE A 93 -3.75 -3.73 -4.60
C ILE A 93 -2.92 -3.88 -5.85
N SER A 94 -3.41 -3.35 -6.96
CA SER A 94 -2.65 -3.29 -8.22
C SER A 94 -2.92 -1.98 -8.95
N TRP A 95 -1.90 -1.49 -9.63
CA TRP A 95 -1.94 -0.27 -10.42
C TRP A 95 -1.76 -0.61 -11.89
N ASP A 96 -2.71 -0.19 -12.74
CA ASP A 96 -2.70 -0.51 -14.18
C ASP A 96 -2.19 0.64 -15.07
N GLY A 97 -1.74 1.75 -14.48
CA GLY A 97 -1.40 2.98 -15.19
C GLY A 97 -2.49 4.06 -15.17
N TYR A 98 -3.71 3.73 -14.72
CA TYR A 98 -4.85 4.65 -14.69
C TYR A 98 -5.74 4.49 -13.45
N HIS A 99 -6.03 3.26 -13.02
CA HIS A 99 -6.80 2.91 -11.83
C HIS A 99 -5.97 2.17 -10.78
N PHE A 100 -6.30 2.40 -9.51
CA PHE A 100 -5.99 1.48 -8.42
C PHE A 100 -7.08 0.43 -8.32
N TRP A 101 -6.73 -0.81 -8.63
CA TRP A 101 -7.57 -1.96 -8.43
C TRP A 101 -7.39 -2.50 -7.02
N VAL A 102 -8.50 -2.58 -6.28
CA VAL A 102 -8.51 -3.06 -4.89
C VAL A 102 -9.38 -4.31 -4.81
N GLY A 103 -8.77 -5.41 -4.38
CA GLY A 103 -9.45 -6.64 -4.05
C GLY A 103 -9.87 -6.64 -2.58
N GLU A 104 -11.16 -6.85 -2.35
CA GLU A 104 -11.69 -7.14 -1.01
C GLU A 104 -11.66 -8.65 -0.76
N TYR A 105 -11.41 -9.08 0.49
CA TYR A 105 -11.31 -10.50 0.82
C TYR A 105 -12.51 -11.03 1.62
N LYS A 106 -12.60 -10.73 2.93
CA LYS A 106 -13.38 -11.56 3.87
C LYS A 106 -14.89 -11.39 3.80
N PHE A 107 -15.38 -10.18 3.54
CA PHE A 107 -16.80 -9.84 3.61
C PHE A 107 -17.38 -9.35 2.29
N SER A 108 -16.57 -9.36 1.25
CA SER A 108 -16.93 -8.84 -0.05
C SER A 108 -16.00 -9.44 -1.10
N ASN A 109 -16.58 -9.96 -2.18
CA ASN A 109 -15.85 -10.53 -3.32
C ASN A 109 -15.78 -9.53 -4.47
N ARG A 110 -15.58 -8.24 -4.16
CA ARG A 110 -15.54 -7.18 -5.18
C ARG A 110 -14.11 -6.86 -5.55
N LEU A 111 -13.96 -6.50 -6.81
CA LEU A 111 -12.80 -5.79 -7.34
C LEU A 111 -13.25 -4.35 -7.63
N LEU A 112 -12.59 -3.38 -7.02
CA LEU A 112 -12.95 -1.96 -7.11
C LEU A 112 -11.85 -1.19 -7.83
N GLY A 113 -12.23 -0.36 -8.79
CA GLY A 113 -11.31 0.56 -9.47
C GLY A 113 -11.44 1.96 -8.89
N PHE A 114 -10.37 2.48 -8.30
CA PHE A 114 -10.30 3.85 -7.82
C PHE A 114 -9.48 4.70 -8.80
N LEU A 115 -10.02 5.86 -9.14
CA LEU A 115 -9.24 6.92 -9.79
C LEU A 115 -8.52 7.70 -8.69
N PRO A 116 -7.17 7.64 -8.61
CA PRO A 116 -6.47 8.44 -7.63
C PRO A 116 -6.56 9.93 -7.97
N SER A 117 -7.43 10.66 -7.27
CA SER A 117 -7.43 12.13 -7.29
C SER A 117 -6.33 12.64 -6.36
N LYS A 118 -5.52 13.57 -6.87
CA LYS A 118 -4.59 14.36 -6.04
C LYS A 118 -5.34 15.29 -5.11
#